data_AF-A0A496BGA1-F1
#
_entry.id   AF-A0A496BGA1-F1
#
_cell.length_a   1.000
_cell.length_b   1.000
_cell.length_c   1.000
_cell.angle_alpha   90.00
_cell.angle_beta   90.00
_cell.angle_gamma   90.00
#
_symmetry.space_group_name_H-M   'P 1'
#
loop_
_entity.id
_entity.type
_entity.pdbx_description
1 polymer ?
#
loop_
_entity_poly.entity_id
_entity_poly.type
_entity_poly.pdbx_seq_one_letter_code
_entity_poly.pdbx_strand_id
1 'polypeptide(L)'
;MQTMAEHYLQQGIAQGREQGIEQGARRTSIESTLAILNTRFPDADVQALTPILEAIADLNRLKQLNIEASVADSFHAFQERVDA
;
A
#
# COMPACT_ATOMS: atom_id res chain seq x y z
N MET A 1 -19.59 36.55 -5.15
CA MET A 1 -20.32 35.30 -5.44
C MET A 1 -19.37 34.42 -6.23
N GLN A 2 -19.09 33.21 -5.73
CA GLN A 2 -18.23 32.27 -6.44
C GLN A 2 -18.99 31.70 -7.66
N THR A 3 -18.33 31.63 -8.80
CA THR A 3 -18.90 31.10 -10.05
C THR A 3 -18.94 29.57 -10.01
N MET A 4 -19.84 28.98 -10.80
CA MET A 4 -19.90 27.52 -10.95
C MET A 4 -18.57 26.94 -11.44
N ALA A 5 -17.86 27.64 -12.33
CA ALA A 5 -16.54 27.24 -12.83
C ALA A 5 -15.47 27.18 -11.71
N GLU A 6 -15.44 28.19 -10.83
CA GLU A 6 -14.54 28.21 -9.68
C GLU A 6 -14.86 27.10 -8.68
N HIS A 7 -16.14 26.74 -8.53
CA HIS A 7 -16.56 25.64 -7.66
C HIS A 7 -16.08 24.28 -8.18
N TYR A 8 -16.30 23.97 -9.47
CA TYR A 8 -15.83 22.72 -10.08
C TYR A 8 -14.31 22.60 -10.07
N LEU A 9 -13.59 23.70 -10.30
CA LEU A 9 -12.12 23.70 -10.24
C LEU A 9 -11.62 23.37 -8.83
N GLN A 10 -12.19 23.99 -7.80
CA GLN A 10 -11.83 23.70 -6.40
C GLN A 10 -12.15 22.26 -6.02
N GLN A 11 -13.30 21.72 -6.46
CA GLN A 11 -13.66 20.33 -6.24
C GLN A 11 -12.67 19.37 -6.91
N GLY A 12 -12.30 19.61 -8.16
CA GLY A 12 -11.31 18.78 -8.87
C GLY A 12 -9.94 18.78 -8.21
N ILE A 13 -9.48 19.93 -7.70
CA ILE A 13 -8.22 20.03 -6.94
C ILE A 13 -8.32 19.27 -5.61
N ALA A 14 -9.46 19.37 -4.90
CA ALA A 14 -9.66 18.63 -3.65
C ALA A 14 -9.64 17.12 -3.89
N GLN A 15 -10.37 16.63 -4.89
CA GLN A 15 -10.42 15.22 -5.26
C GLN A 15 -9.04 14.69 -5.70
N GLY A 16 -8.33 15.43 -6.55
CA GLY A 16 -6.99 15.04 -7.00
C GLY A 16 -5.97 14.95 -5.85
N ARG A 17 -6.07 15.85 -4.87
CA ARG A 17 -5.22 15.78 -3.66
C ARG A 17 -5.54 14.55 -2.80
N GLU A 18 -6.82 14.28 -2.56
CA GLU A 18 -7.24 13.12 -1.78
C GLU A 18 -6.78 11.81 -2.42
N GLN A 19 -7.00 11.65 -3.73
CA GLN A 19 -6.51 10.51 -4.50
C GLN A 19 -4.99 10.38 -4.47
N GLY A 20 -4.27 11.50 -4.55
CA GLY A 20 -2.80 11.50 -4.48
C GLY A 20 -2.27 11.05 -3.11
N ILE A 21 -2.92 11.49 -2.02
CA ILE A 21 -2.58 11.08 -0.65
C ILE A 21 -2.84 9.57 -0.47
N GLU A 22 -3.98 9.08 -0.94
CA GLU A 22 -4.33 7.67 -0.84
C GLU A 22 -3.37 6.78 -1.64
N GLN A 23 -3.07 7.14 -2.89
CA GLN A 23 -2.09 6.42 -3.72
C GLN A 23 -0.69 6.43 -3.10
N GLY A 24 -0.27 7.57 -2.54
CA GLY A 24 1.01 7.69 -1.83
C GLY A 24 1.06 6.76 -0.62
N ALA A 25 0.02 6.74 0.21
CA ALA A 25 -0.05 5.88 1.38
C ALA A 25 -0.05 4.39 1.01
N ARG A 26 -0.74 4.00 -0.09
CA ARG A 26 -0.69 2.64 -0.62
C ARG A 26 0.72 2.26 -1.04
N ARG A 27 1.36 3.08 -1.88
CA ARG A 27 2.74 2.85 -2.34
C ARG A 27 3.72 2.71 -1.18
N THR A 28 3.70 3.64 -0.23
CA THR A 28 4.57 3.60 0.95
C THR A 28 4.34 2.35 1.79
N SER A 29 3.10 1.89 1.93
CA SER A 29 2.79 0.67 2.69
C SER A 29 3.36 -0.58 2.01
N ILE A 30 3.27 -0.66 0.68
CA ILE A 30 3.86 -1.75 -0.11
C ILE A 30 5.39 -1.73 0.02
N GLU A 31 6.02 -0.59 -0.26
CA GLU A 31 7.48 -0.43 -0.19
C GLU A 31 8.02 -0.77 1.21
N SER A 32 7.34 -0.32 2.26
CA SER A 32 7.72 -0.62 3.65
C SER A 32 7.60 -2.11 3.97
N THR A 33 6.56 -2.77 3.46
CA THR A 33 6.35 -4.21 3.67
C THR A 33 7.45 -5.02 3.01
N LEU A 34 7.77 -4.71 1.76
CA LEU A 34 8.87 -5.35 1.03
C LEU A 34 10.23 -5.10 1.72
N ALA A 35 10.48 -3.88 2.20
CA ALA A 35 11.72 -3.56 2.92
C ALA A 35 11.87 -4.38 4.22
N ILE A 36 10.79 -4.54 4.98
CA ILE A 36 10.77 -5.38 6.19
C ILE A 36 11.07 -6.83 5.84
N LEU A 37 10.38 -7.39 4.84
CA LEU A 37 10.56 -8.78 4.42
C LEU A 37 11.98 -9.03 3.92
N ASN A 38 12.54 -8.12 3.11
CA ASN A 38 13.91 -8.24 2.60
C ASN A 38 14.96 -8.16 3.72
N THR A 39 14.66 -7.39 4.78
CA THR A 39 15.53 -7.31 5.97
C THR A 39 15.49 -8.59 6.79
N ARG A 40 14.31 -9.19 6.96
CA ARG A 40 14.11 -10.38 7.80
C ARG A 40 14.46 -11.68 7.07
N PHE A 41 14.27 -11.72 5.76
CA PHE A 41 14.40 -12.89 4.90
C PHE A 41 15.23 -12.55 3.66
N PRO A 42 16.54 -12.27 3.80
CA PRO A 42 17.38 -11.76 2.71
C PRO A 42 17.56 -12.75 1.54
N ASP A 43 17.38 -14.05 1.79
CA ASP A 43 17.48 -15.09 0.76
C ASP A 43 16.14 -15.38 0.05
N ALA A 44 15.05 -14.71 0.46
CA ALA A 44 13.74 -14.90 -0.13
C ALA A 44 13.51 -14.01 -1.36
N ASP A 45 12.74 -14.51 -2.32
CA ASP A 45 12.27 -13.69 -3.46
C ASP A 45 11.09 -12.80 -3.04
N VAL A 46 11.41 -11.74 -2.29
CA VAL A 46 10.43 -10.79 -1.77
C VAL A 46 9.75 -10.00 -2.90
N GLN A 47 10.43 -9.80 -4.03
CA GLN A 47 9.90 -9.04 -5.16
C GLN A 47 8.77 -9.76 -5.89
N ALA A 48 8.66 -11.09 -5.75
CA ALA A 48 7.53 -11.85 -6.24
C ALA A 48 6.18 -11.41 -5.63
N LEU A 49 6.19 -10.75 -4.46
CA LEU A 49 4.98 -10.28 -3.78
C LEU A 49 4.48 -8.93 -4.28
N THR A 50 5.29 -8.17 -5.00
CA THR A 50 4.92 -6.84 -5.53
C THR A 50 3.59 -6.83 -6.29
N PRO A 51 3.34 -7.67 -7.32
CA PRO A 51 2.08 -7.64 -8.04
C PRO A 51 0.87 -8.01 -7.16
N ILE A 52 1.06 -8.88 -6.16
CA ILE A 52 0.00 -9.30 -5.24
C ILE A 52 -0.36 -8.14 -4.31
N LEU A 53 0.64 -7.46 -3.74
CA LEU A 53 0.44 -6.31 -2.87
C LEU A 53 -0.17 -5.11 -3.63
N GLU A 54 0.24 -4.87 -4.89
CA GLU A 54 -0.33 -3.81 -5.73
C GLU A 54 -1.81 -4.02 -6.06
N ALA A 55 -2.25 -5.27 -6.16
CA ALA A 55 -3.66 -5.63 -6.38
C ALA A 55 -4.57 -5.36 -5.17
N ILE A 56 -4.01 -5.17 -3.97
CA ILE A 56 -4.79 -4.90 -2.74
C ILE A 56 -5.21 -3.43 -2.73
N ALA A 57 -6.46 -3.16 -3.11
CA ALA A 57 -7.02 -1.81 -3.10
C ALA A 57 -7.13 -1.22 -1.67
N ASP A 58 -7.40 -2.06 -0.67
CA ASP A 58 -7.62 -1.62 0.71
C ASP A 58 -6.31 -1.23 1.41
N LEU A 59 -6.16 0.07 1.69
CA LEU A 59 -5.02 0.62 2.42
C LEU A 59 -4.90 0.07 3.85
N ASN A 60 -6.00 -0.22 4.53
CA ASN A 60 -5.95 -0.79 5.88
C ASN A 60 -5.41 -2.21 5.85
N ARG A 61 -5.78 -2.99 4.82
CA ARG A 61 -5.21 -4.32 4.61
C ARG A 61 -3.71 -4.24 4.36
N LEU A 62 -3.24 -3.30 3.53
CA LEU A 62 -1.81 -3.07 3.31
C LEU A 62 -1.06 -2.69 4.60
N LYS A 63 -1.66 -1.86 5.46
CA LYS A 63 -1.08 -1.51 6.76
C LYS A 63 -1.02 -2.71 7.71
N GLN A 64 -2.03 -3.57 7.71
CA GLN A 64 -2.02 -4.82 8.49
C GLN A 64 -0.92 -5.76 8.01
N LEU A 65 -0.80 -5.96 6.69
CA LEU A 65 0.27 -6.78 6.11
C LEU A 65 1.66 -6.23 6.45
N ASN A 66 1.83 -4.91 6.55
CA ASN A 66 3.09 -4.32 7.02
C ASN A 66 3.45 -4.76 8.46
N ILE A 67 2.47 -4.77 9.37
CA ILE A 67 2.64 -5.26 10.74
C ILE A 67 2.91 -6.76 10.73
N GLU A 68 2.14 -7.53 9.96
CA GLU A 68 2.30 -8.99 9.85
C GLU A 68 3.69 -9.36 9.31
N ALA A 69 4.22 -8.62 8.32
CA ALA A 69 5.57 -8.81 7.79
C ALA A 69 6.65 -8.64 8.87
N SER A 70 6.43 -7.77 9.86
CA SER A 70 7.36 -7.56 10.97
C SER A 70 7.39 -8.70 11.99
N VAL A 71 6.29 -9.46 12.10
CA VAL A 71 6.12 -10.52 13.12
C VAL A 71 6.02 -11.93 12.55
N ALA A 72 5.94 -12.11 11.23
CA ALA A 72 5.81 -13.43 10.60
C ALA A 72 6.97 -14.37 10.95
N ASP A 73 6.69 -15.64 11.24
CA ASP A 73 7.73 -16.61 11.61
C ASP A 73 8.65 -17.00 10.44
N SER A 74 8.16 -16.88 9.21
CA SER A 74 8.92 -17.13 7.98
C SER A 74 8.34 -16.35 6.81
N PHE A 75 9.11 -16.24 5.71
CA PHE A 75 8.61 -15.68 4.46
C PHE A 75 7.38 -16.46 3.95
N HIS A 76 7.43 -17.80 3.97
CA HIS A 76 6.31 -18.63 3.53
C HIS A 76 5.03 -18.39 4.35
N ALA A 77 5.16 -18.31 5.68
CA ALA A 77 4.03 -18.00 6.54
C ALA A 77 3.45 -16.60 6.30
N PHE A 78 4.25 -15.66 5.81
CA PHE A 78 3.73 -14.38 5.34
C PHE A 78 2.97 -14.53 4.02
N GLN A 79 3.51 -15.26 3.04
CA GLN A 79 2.85 -15.50 1.75
C GLN A 79 1.44 -16.08 1.93
N GLU A 80 1.28 -17.08 2.81
CA GLU A 80 -0.04 -17.66 3.13
C GLU A 80 -1.05 -16.64 3.67
N ARG A 81 -0.60 -15.57 4.33
CA ARG A 81 -1.46 -14.49 4.82
C ARG A 81 -1.81 -13.47 3.73
N VAL A 82 -0.97 -13.31 2.72
CA VAL A 82 -1.26 -12.43 1.59
C VAL A 82 -2.30 -13.06 0.65
N ASP A 83 -2.24 -14.38 0.49
CA ASP A 83 -3.14 -15.16 -0.39
C ASP A 83 -4.52 -15.47 0.23
N ALA A 84 -4.70 -15.21 1.53
CA ALA A 84 -5.93 -15.46 2.29
C ALA A 84 -6.90 -14.27 2.29
#